data_AF-A0A367L922-F1
#
_entry.id   AF-A0A367L922-F1
#
_cell.length_a   1.000
_cell.length_b   1.000
_cell.length_c   1.000
_cell.angle_alpha   90.00
_cell.angle_beta   90.00
_cell.angle_gamma   90.00
#
_symmetry.space_group_name_H-M   'P 1'
#
loop_
_entity.id
_entity.type
_entity.pdbx_description
1 polymer ?
#
loop_
_entity_poly.entity_id
_entity_poly.type
_entity_poly.pdbx_seq_one_letter_code
_entity_poly.pdbx_strand_id
1 'polypeptide(L)'
;MSYLSVKITDFGEAFFTNSPPHPLHTPLPVRAPEVVFGDRLDFRVDLWSAACMIFELVTGQPPFDVIMWTPPVLVQQIMEFATDEMLSRWQAMCRAMQEGISPEDDNGTLR
;
A
#
# COMPACT_ATOMS: atom_id res chain seq x y z
N MET A 1 34.20 14.25 11.05
CA MET A 1 33.04 13.75 10.26
C MET A 1 31.79 14.09 11.03
N SER A 2 30.86 14.84 10.43
CA SER A 2 29.52 15.03 11.00
C SER A 2 28.70 13.77 10.76
N TYR A 3 28.00 13.29 11.79
CA TYR A 3 27.07 12.17 11.67
C TYR A 3 25.75 12.68 11.10
N LEU A 4 25.13 11.91 10.21
CA LEU A 4 23.78 12.20 9.74
C LEU A 4 22.79 11.87 10.88
N SER A 5 22.07 12.88 11.37
CA SER A 5 20.98 12.68 12.33
C SER A 5 19.65 12.77 11.60
N VAL A 6 18.90 11.67 11.58
CA VAL A 6 17.55 11.60 10.99
C VAL A 6 16.51 11.58 12.11
N LYS A 7 15.39 12.27 11.91
CA LYS A 7 14.25 12.29 12.83
C LYS A 7 12.97 12.06 12.03
N ILE A 8 12.07 11.24 12.57
CA ILE A 8 10.72 11.06 12.04
C ILE A 8 9.83 12.18 12.57
N THR A 9 9.00 12.73 11.69
CA THR A 9 8.04 13.79 11.99
C THR A 9 6.71 13.45 11.32
N ASP A 10 5.71 14.29 11.53
CA ASP A 10 4.37 14.19 10.94
C ASP A 10 3.60 12.93 11.38
N PHE A 11 3.02 13.03 12.57
CA PHE A 11 2.18 11.98 13.17
C PHE A 11 0.68 12.23 12.93
N GLY A 12 0.31 13.02 11.90
CA GLY A 12 -1.09 13.40 11.64
C GLY A 12 -2.00 12.20 11.32
N GLU A 13 -1.43 11.17 10.67
CA GLU A 13 -2.11 9.92 10.30
C GLU A 13 -1.64 8.72 11.16
N ALA A 14 -0.92 8.97 12.26
CA ALA A 14 -0.45 7.89 13.13
C ALA A 14 -1.61 7.26 13.91
N PHE A 15 -1.60 5.93 14.05
CA PHE A 15 -2.65 5.19 14.73
C PHE A 15 -2.09 4.09 15.64
N PHE A 16 -2.88 3.71 16.65
CA PHE A 16 -2.54 2.57 17.50
C PHE A 16 -2.96 1.26 16.82
N THR A 17 -2.18 0.20 17.00
CA THR A 17 -2.43 -1.11 16.37
C THR A 17 -3.80 -1.71 16.72
N ASN A 18 -4.38 -1.34 17.86
CA ASN A 18 -5.71 -1.77 18.28
C ASN A 18 -6.86 -0.86 17.77
N SER A 19 -6.54 0.21 17.06
CA SER A 19 -7.49 1.17 16.51
C SER A 19 -7.06 1.66 15.12
N PRO A 20 -6.91 0.75 14.12
CA PRO A 20 -6.52 1.12 12.78
C PRO A 20 -7.61 1.95 12.08
N PRO A 21 -7.23 3.00 11.33
CA PRO A 21 -8.17 3.80 10.56
C PRO A 21 -8.71 2.99 9.37
N HIS A 22 -9.90 3.34 8.90
CA HIS A 22 -10.46 2.86 7.64
C HIS A 22 -11.08 4.07 6.92
N PRO A 23 -10.44 4.64 5.88
CA PRO A 23 -9.18 4.25 5.22
C PRO A 23 -7.90 4.88 5.83
N LEU A 24 -6.73 4.38 5.43
CA LEU A 24 -5.42 5.00 5.69
C LEU A 24 -4.96 5.80 4.45
N HIS A 25 -4.64 7.09 4.64
CA HIS A 25 -4.35 8.01 3.54
C HIS A 25 -2.86 8.10 3.14
N THR A 26 -2.11 7.00 3.19
CA THR A 26 -0.71 6.94 2.73
C THR A 26 -0.61 7.33 1.24
N PRO A 27 0.34 8.18 0.81
CA PRO A 27 0.52 8.50 -0.61
C PRO A 27 0.68 7.25 -1.47
N LEU A 28 0.02 7.22 -2.65
CA LEU A 28 0.01 6.06 -3.55
C LEU A 28 1.41 5.42 -3.83
N PRO A 29 2.49 6.18 -4.08
CA PRO A 29 3.78 5.60 -4.48
C PRO A 29 4.44 4.75 -3.39
N VAL A 30 4.03 4.94 -2.14
CA VAL A 30 4.56 4.22 -0.97
C VAL A 30 3.46 3.47 -0.23
N ARG A 31 2.29 3.33 -0.85
CA ARG A 31 1.11 2.69 -0.26
C ARG A 31 1.26 1.17 -0.35
N ALA A 32 1.12 0.51 0.78
CA ALA A 32 1.17 -0.94 0.87
C ALA A 32 -0.02 -1.60 0.13
N PRO A 33 0.16 -2.79 -0.46
CA PRO A 33 -0.91 -3.48 -1.18
C PRO A 33 -2.14 -3.74 -0.29
N GLU A 34 -1.97 -4.10 0.98
CA GLU A 34 -3.09 -4.27 1.92
C GLU A 34 -3.92 -3.00 2.11
N VAL A 35 -3.31 -1.81 2.00
CA VAL A 35 -4.04 -0.53 2.06
C VAL A 35 -4.84 -0.32 0.76
N VAL A 36 -4.29 -0.74 -0.38
CA VAL A 36 -5.00 -0.67 -1.67
C VAL A 36 -6.20 -1.61 -1.70
N PHE A 37 -6.05 -2.82 -1.16
CA PHE A 37 -7.10 -3.84 -1.13
C PHE A 37 -8.10 -3.68 0.02
N GLY A 38 -7.92 -2.71 0.91
CA GLY A 38 -8.76 -2.57 2.11
C GLY A 38 -8.65 -3.77 3.06
N ASP A 39 -7.50 -4.44 3.09
CA ASP A 39 -7.20 -5.55 3.98
C ASP A 39 -6.75 -5.04 5.36
N ARG A 40 -6.61 -5.94 6.33
CA ARG A 40 -6.27 -5.60 7.72
C ARG A 40 -4.94 -4.86 7.80
N LEU A 41 -5.00 -3.64 8.33
CA LEU A 41 -3.84 -2.80 8.59
C LEU A 41 -3.10 -3.23 9.87
N ASP A 42 -1.77 -3.26 9.79
CA ASP A 42 -0.87 -3.33 10.93
C ASP A 42 0.47 -2.66 10.57
N PHE A 43 1.47 -2.75 11.46
CA PHE A 43 2.78 -2.11 11.29
C PHE A 43 3.52 -2.47 9.99
N ARG A 44 3.09 -3.51 9.25
CA ARG A 44 3.69 -3.89 7.97
C ARG A 44 3.48 -2.85 6.88
N VAL A 45 2.45 -2.00 7.00
CA VAL A 45 2.26 -0.85 6.09
C VAL A 45 3.42 0.14 6.18
N ASP A 46 3.95 0.36 7.39
CA ASP A 46 5.10 1.23 7.61
C ASP A 46 6.39 0.60 7.10
N LEU A 47 6.53 -0.72 7.24
CA LEU A 47 7.68 -1.46 6.68
C LEU A 47 7.72 -1.35 5.15
N TRP A 48 6.55 -1.44 4.51
CA TRP A 48 6.44 -1.24 3.06
C TRP A 48 6.86 0.17 2.65
N SER A 49 6.30 1.20 3.29
CA SER A 49 6.64 2.60 2.97
C SER A 49 8.11 2.91 3.24
N ALA A 50 8.69 2.37 4.33
CA ALA A 50 10.10 2.51 4.63
C ALA A 50 11.00 1.83 3.58
N ALA A 51 10.63 0.65 3.09
CA ALA A 51 11.36 -0.03 2.02
C ALA A 51 11.33 0.78 0.72
N CYS A 52 10.17 1.35 0.36
CA CYS A 52 10.05 2.24 -0.81
C CYS A 52 10.95 3.48 -0.67
N MET A 53 10.97 4.11 0.51
CA MET A 53 11.83 5.25 0.80
C MET A 53 13.32 4.87 0.71
N ILE A 54 13.73 3.74 1.29
CA ILE A 54 15.13 3.27 1.20
C ILE A 54 15.52 3.00 -0.25
N PHE A 55 14.64 2.37 -1.03
CA PHE A 55 14.86 2.15 -2.46
C PHE A 55 15.12 3.48 -3.18
N GLU A 56 14.24 4.46 -2.99
CA GLU A 56 14.37 5.78 -3.63
C GLU A 56 15.65 6.51 -3.23
N LEU A 57 16.03 6.44 -1.95
CA LEU A 57 17.28 7.03 -1.47
C LEU A 57 18.53 6.38 -2.10
N VAL A 58 18.48 5.09 -2.43
CA VAL A 58 19.60 4.34 -3.01
C VAL A 58 19.68 4.50 -4.53
N THR A 59 18.54 4.43 -5.22
CA THR A 59 18.47 4.45 -6.69
C THR A 59 18.30 5.85 -7.27
N GLY A 60 17.85 6.80 -6.45
CA GLY A 60 17.49 8.16 -6.84
C GLY A 60 16.13 8.28 -7.52
N GLN A 61 15.34 7.21 -7.61
CA GLN A 61 14.01 7.17 -8.25
C GLN A 61 13.06 6.25 -7.45
N PRO A 62 11.74 6.50 -7.42
CA PRO A 62 10.80 5.65 -6.70
C PRO A 62 10.72 4.24 -7.31
N PRO A 63 10.34 3.20 -6.53
CA PRO A 63 10.20 1.84 -7.04
C PRO A 63 9.02 1.66 -8.01
N PHE A 64 7.99 2.52 -7.90
CA PHE A 64 6.77 2.46 -8.68
C PHE A 64 6.53 3.78 -9.39
N ASP A 65 6.19 3.72 -10.68
CA ASP A 65 5.99 4.91 -11.51
C ASP A 65 4.58 5.48 -11.30
N VAL A 66 4.51 6.80 -11.13
CA VAL A 66 3.26 7.52 -10.83
C VAL A 66 2.55 8.04 -12.09
N ILE A 67 3.06 7.69 -13.26
CA ILE A 67 2.43 8.07 -14.53
C ILE A 67 1.11 7.27 -14.64
N MET A 68 0.02 7.98 -14.33
CA MET A 68 -1.35 7.49 -14.08
C MET A 68 -1.55 6.98 -12.64
N TRP A 69 -1.92 7.92 -11.73
CA TRP A 69 -2.15 7.72 -10.29
C TRP A 69 -3.41 6.89 -9.99
N THR A 70 -3.51 5.67 -10.49
CA THR A 70 -4.66 4.79 -10.23
C THR A 70 -4.22 3.57 -9.42
N PRO A 71 -5.03 3.13 -8.43
CA PRO A 71 -4.74 1.92 -7.67
C PRO A 71 -4.47 0.68 -8.52
N PRO A 72 -5.16 0.43 -9.66
CA PRO A 72 -4.88 -0.71 -10.52
C PRO A 72 -3.47 -0.71 -11.15
N VAL A 73 -2.99 0.47 -11.59
CA VAL A 73 -1.64 0.60 -12.17
C VAL A 73 -0.58 0.31 -11.11
N LEU A 74 -0.76 0.86 -9.91
CA LEU A 74 0.14 0.60 -8.78
C LEU A 74 0.19 -0.90 -8.44
N VAL A 75 -0.98 -1.55 -8.34
CA VAL A 75 -1.06 -2.99 -8.06
C VAL A 75 -0.36 -3.81 -9.14
N GLN A 76 -0.54 -3.45 -10.41
CA GLN A 76 0.15 -4.13 -11.51
C GLN A 76 1.67 -4.01 -11.38
N GLN A 77 2.19 -2.80 -11.12
CA GLN A 77 3.63 -2.59 -10.94
C GLN A 77 4.19 -3.35 -9.73
N ILE A 78 3.44 -3.39 -8.63
CA ILE A 78 3.81 -4.17 -7.44
C ILE A 78 3.95 -5.66 -7.79
N MET A 79 3.01 -6.22 -8.56
CA MET A 79 3.08 -7.62 -9.00
C MET A 79 4.25 -7.89 -9.94
N GLU A 80 4.55 -6.98 -10.84
CA GLU A 80 5.67 -7.12 -11.78
C GLU A 80 7.01 -7.02 -11.06
N PHE A 81 7.09 -6.20 -10.02
CA PHE A 81 8.30 -5.97 -9.24
C PHE A 81 8.57 -7.06 -8.19
N ALA A 82 7.53 -7.59 -7.55
CA ALA A 82 7.65 -8.63 -6.54
C ALA A 82 8.00 -9.98 -7.18
N THR A 83 9.12 -10.59 -6.77
CA THR A 83 9.58 -11.88 -7.30
C THR A 83 8.86 -13.09 -6.72
N ASP A 84 8.08 -12.91 -5.65
CA ASP A 84 7.40 -13.99 -4.94
C ASP A 84 5.95 -14.15 -5.41
N GLU A 85 5.41 -15.38 -5.34
CA GLU A 85 4.00 -15.65 -5.64
C GLU A 85 3.08 -14.80 -4.76
N MET A 86 2.15 -14.08 -5.41
CA MET A 86 1.14 -13.30 -4.71
C MET A 86 0.28 -14.18 -3.80
N LEU A 87 0.12 -13.75 -2.54
CA LEU A 87 -0.73 -14.40 -1.56
C LEU A 87 -2.11 -14.71 -2.17
N SER A 88 -2.54 -15.95 -2.04
CA SER A 88 -3.81 -16.46 -2.61
C SER A 88 -5.02 -15.60 -2.28
N ARG A 89 -5.03 -14.94 -1.11
CA ARG A 89 -6.10 -14.02 -0.68
C ARG A 89 -6.26 -12.77 -1.57
N TRP A 90 -5.18 -12.28 -2.19
CA TRP A 90 -5.24 -11.08 -3.03
C TRP A 90 -5.55 -11.40 -4.50
N GLN A 91 -5.40 -12.66 -4.94
CA GLN A 91 -5.66 -13.07 -6.33
C GLN A 91 -7.09 -12.74 -6.80
N ALA A 92 -8.10 -12.95 -5.94
CA ALA A 92 -9.48 -12.63 -6.25
C ALA A 92 -9.72 -11.11 -6.34
N MET A 93 -9.14 -10.34 -5.41
CA MET A 93 -9.26 -8.88 -5.37
C MET A 93 -8.58 -8.22 -6.57
N CYS A 94 -7.46 -8.78 -7.03
CA CYS A 94 -6.74 -8.30 -8.21
C CYS A 94 -7.57 -8.47 -9.49
N ARG A 95 -8.28 -9.61 -9.63
CA ARG A 95 -9.22 -9.82 -10.74
C ARG A 95 -10.38 -8.83 -10.68
N ALA A 96 -10.96 -8.63 -9.50
CA ALA A 96 -12.04 -7.67 -9.30
C ALA A 96 -11.63 -6.22 -9.66
N MET A 97 -10.41 -5.80 -9.28
CA MET A 97 -9.88 -4.47 -9.63
C MET A 97 -9.62 -4.30 -11.13
N GLN A 98 -9.23 -5.37 -11.84
CA GLN A 98 -9.07 -5.36 -13.30
C GLN A 98 -10.42 -5.30 -14.03
N GLU A 99 -11.47 -5.87 -13.43
CA GLU A 99 -12.83 -5.87 -13.97
C GLU A 99 -13.64 -4.61 -13.59
N GLY A 100 -13.08 -3.71 -12.77
CA GLY A 100 -13.77 -2.50 -12.31
C GLY A 100 -14.87 -2.74 -11.27
N ILE A 101 -14.83 -3.90 -10.58
CA ILE A 101 -15.83 -4.32 -9.60
C ILE A 101 -15.36 -3.90 -8.20
N SER A 102 -16.14 -3.04 -7.54
CA SER A 102 -15.89 -2.68 -6.13
C SER A 102 -16.31 -3.85 -5.22
N PRO A 103 -15.49 -4.27 -4.24
CA PRO A 103 -15.87 -5.30 -3.29
C PRO A 103 -16.95 -4.87 -2.28
N GLU A 104 -17.48 -3.65 -2.36
CA GLU A 104 -18.50 -3.12 -1.45
C GLU A 104 -19.95 -3.57 -1.76
N ASP A 105 -20.19 -4.29 -2.86
CA ASP A 105 -21.56 -4.63 -3.31
C ASP A 105 -22.17 -5.89 -2.68
N ASP A 106 -21.48 -6.57 -1.74
CA ASP A 106 -22.04 -7.71 -0.99
C ASP A 106 -22.34 -7.34 0.48
N ASN A 107 -23.16 -6.32 0.71
CA ASN A 107 -23.94 -6.24 1.94
C ASN A 107 -25.30 -6.89 1.71
N GLY A 108 -25.30 -8.22 1.70
CA GLY A 108 -26.49 -9.06 1.70
C GLY A 108 -27.50 -8.60 2.75
N THR A 109 -28.58 -7.99 2.27
CA THR A 109 -29.77 -7.72 3.05
C THR A 109 -30.37 -9.05 3.49
N LEU A 110 -30.18 -9.41 4.76
CA LEU A 110 -31.03 -10.38 5.45
C LEU A 110 -31.85 -9.62 6.50
N ARG A 111 -33.05 -9.24 6.08
CA ARG A 111 -34.22 -9.16 6.96
C ARG A 111 -34.82 -10.56 7.09
#